data_AF-A0A432FAN8-F1
#
_entry.id   AF-A0A432FAN8-F1
#
_cell.length_a   1.000
_cell.length_b   1.000
_cell.length_c   1.000
_cell.angle_alpha   90.00
_cell.angle_beta   90.00
_cell.angle_gamma   90.00
#
_symmetry.space_group_name_H-M   'P 1'
#
loop_
_entity.id
_entity.type
_entity.pdbx_description
1 polymer ?
#
loop_
_entity_poly.entity_id
_entity_poly.type
_entity_poly.pdbx_seq_one_letter_code
_entity_poly.pdbx_strand_id
1 'polypeptide(L)' 'MISTLKSLVNVVSQRAENRNMVGKVVSVYIKSSGGKEVKTKRKQMTLTNPISKMNDILECAISLFDEI' A
#
# COMPACT_ATOMS: atom_id res chain seq x y z
N MET A 1 6.31 -10.90 7.38
CA MET A 1 6.41 -9.63 6.64
C MET A 1 5.22 -9.43 5.70
N ILE A 2 4.90 -10.39 4.83
CA ILE A 2 3.68 -10.40 4.00
C ILE A 2 2.39 -10.30 4.84
N SER A 3 2.37 -10.91 6.03
CA SER A 3 1.22 -10.85 6.96
C SER A 3 0.85 -9.42 7.37
N THR A 4 1.84 -8.57 7.70
CA THR A 4 1.61 -7.18 8.13
C THR A 4 1.08 -6.32 7.00
N LEU A 5 1.63 -6.46 5.79
CA LEU A 5 1.15 -5.72 4.61
C LEU A 5 -0.29 -6.11 4.27
N LYS A 6 -0.61 -7.40 4.30
CA LYS A 6 -1.97 -7.91 4.07
C LYS A 6 -2.97 -7.35 5.09
N SER A 7 -2.60 -7.28 6.38
CA SER A 7 -3.45 -6.69 7.42
C SER A 7 -3.70 -5.20 7.17
N LEU A 8 -2.69 -4.43 6.76
CA LEU A 8 -2.84 -3.01 6.45
C LEU A 8 -3.75 -2.80 5.24
N VAL A 9 -3.55 -3.58 4.18
CA VAL A 9 -4.40 -3.51 2.98
C VAL A 9 -5.85 -3.83 3.31
N ASN A 10 -6.11 -4.85 4.15
CA ASN A 10 -7.47 -5.15 4.59
C ASN A 10 -8.14 -3.97 5.32
N VAL A 11 -7.40 -3.26 6.20
CA VAL A 11 -7.94 -2.07 6.88
C VAL A 11 -8.22 -0.94 5.87
N VAL A 12 -7.34 -0.74 4.88
CA VAL A 12 -7.52 0.29 3.85
C VAL A 12 -8.71 -0.03 2.97
N SER A 13 -8.88 -1.28 2.51
CA SER A 13 -9.99 -1.67 1.65
C SER A 13 -11.34 -1.53 2.36
N GLN A 14 -11.45 -1.97 3.62
CA GLN A 14 -12.66 -1.78 4.43
C GLN A 14 -12.99 -0.29 4.60
N ARG A 15 -11.98 0.56 4.81
CA ARG A 15 -12.16 2.01 4.93
C ARG A 15 -12.58 2.68 3.63
N ALA A 16 -12.12 2.20 2.49
CA ALA A 16 -12.52 2.69 1.18
C ALA A 16 -13.96 2.28 0.87
N GLU A 17 -14.31 1.01 1.13
CA GLU A 17 -15.65 0.46 0.95
C GLU A 17 -16.70 1.19 1.80
N ASN A 18 -16.44 1.37 3.10
CA ASN A 18 -17.33 2.10 4.01
C ASN A 18 -17.58 3.56 3.60
N ARG A 19 -16.72 4.12 2.75
CA ARG A 19 -16.83 5.51 2.24
C ARG A 19 -17.27 5.58 0.79
N ASN A 20 -17.58 4.46 0.14
CA ASN A 20 -17.84 4.37 -1.31
C ASN A 20 -16.71 5.03 -2.14
N MET A 21 -15.45 4.84 -1.72
CA MET A 21 -14.28 5.42 -2.38
C MET A 21 -13.56 4.39 -3.26
N VAL A 22 -13.01 4.87 -4.36
CA VAL A 22 -12.08 4.13 -5.22
C VAL A 22 -10.74 4.86 -5.29
N GLY A 23 -9.64 4.11 -5.28
CA GLY A 23 -8.28 4.64 -5.32
C GLY A 23 -7.71 4.63 -6.74
N LYS A 24 -7.14 5.76 -7.18
CA LYS A 24 -6.38 5.88 -8.45
C LYS A 24 -4.87 5.81 -8.27
N VAL A 25 -4.37 5.96 -7.05
CA VAL A 25 -2.95 5.98 -6.74
C VAL A 25 -2.70 5.10 -5.53
N VAL A 26 -1.73 4.21 -5.64
CA VAL A 26 -1.22 3.40 -4.52
C VAL A 26 0.20 3.85 -4.23
N SER A 27 0.54 4.04 -2.96
CA SER A 27 1.89 4.43 -2.53
C SER A 27 2.30 3.62 -1.33
N VAL A 28 3.52 3.05 -1.38
CA VAL A 28 4.12 2.29 -0.30
C VAL A 28 5.30 3.08 0.25
N TYR A 29 5.30 3.26 1.58
CA TYR A 29 6.34 3.98 2.30
C TYR A 29 6.96 3.05 3.34
N ILE A 30 8.27 2.86 3.26
CA ILE A 30 9.02 2.05 4.22
C ILE A 30 9.97 2.96 4.99
N LYS A 31 9.76 3.03 6.30
CA LYS A 31 10.66 3.69 7.24
C LYS A 31 11.49 2.63 7.91
N SER A 32 12.80 2.71 7.77
CA SER A 32 13.76 1.85 8.46
C SER A 32 14.62 2.70 9.40
N SER A 33 14.69 2.31 10.67
CA SER A 33 15.63 2.89 11.63
C SER A 33 16.84 1.98 11.76
N GLY A 34 18.03 2.53 11.46
CA GLY A 34 19.31 1.86 11.69
C GLY A 34 20.17 2.76 12.58
N GLY A 35 20.27 2.43 13.87
CA GLY A 35 20.94 3.30 14.85
C GLY A 35 20.16 4.60 15.08
N LYS A 36 20.84 5.76 14.99
CA LYS A 36 20.26 7.09 15.24
C LYS A 36 19.57 7.72 14.02
N GLU A 37 19.65 7.11 12.84
CA GLU A 37 19.08 7.65 11.61
C GLU A 37 17.83 6.89 11.16
N VAL A 38 16.81 7.65 10.76
CA VAL A 38 15.59 7.12 10.13
C VAL A 38 15.67 7.40 8.63
N LYS A 39 15.74 6.33 7.84
CA LYS A 39 15.67 6.40 6.37
C LYS A 39 14.26 6.06 5.91
N THR A 40 13.74 6.83 4.96
CA THR A 40 12.43 6.58 4.34
C THR A 40 12.63 6.31 2.87
N LYS A 41 12.13 5.17 2.40
CA LYS A 41 11.99 4.85 0.97
C LYS A 41 10.51 4.88 0.58
N ARG A 42 10.22 5.28 -0.65
CA ARG A 42 8.85 5.30 -1.18
C ARG A 42 8.80 4.86 -2.64
N LYS A 43 7.72 4.18 -3.00
CA LYS A 43 7.33 3.87 -4.38
C LYS A 43 5.84 4.15 -4.55
N GLN A 44 5.44 4.58 -5.74
CA GLN A 44 4.04 4.85 -6.07
C GLN A 44 3.69 4.33 -7.45
N MET A 45 2.41 4.01 -7.63
CA MET A 45 1.82 3.63 -8.91
C MET A 45 0.52 4.40 -9.12
N THR A 46 0.36 4.97 -10.31
CA THR A 46 -0.91 5.52 -10.78
C THR A 46 -1.61 4.47 -11.63
N LEU A 47 -2.87 4.18 -11.30
CA LEU A 47 -3.66 3.14 -11.93
C LEU A 47 -4.51 3.71 -13.06
N THR A 48 -4.55 3.02 -14.19
CA THR A 48 -5.44 3.36 -15.31
C THR A 48 -6.91 3.22 -14.89
N ASN A 49 -7.22 2.15 -14.16
CA ASN A 49 -8.55 1.88 -13.62
C ASN A 49 -8.53 2.03 -12.09
N PRO A 50 -9.45 2.80 -11.49
CA PRO A 50 -9.54 2.91 -10.04
C PRO A 50 -9.86 1.56 -9.38
N ILE A 51 -9.28 1.28 -8.21
CA ILE A 51 -9.50 0.04 -7.46
C ILE A 51 -9.99 0.34 -6.03
N SER A 52 -10.80 -0.56 -5.49
CA SER A 52 -11.23 -0.52 -4.07
C SER A 52 -11.21 -1.90 -3.41
N LYS A 53 -11.11 -2.98 -4.21
CA LYS A 53 -11.10 -4.34 -3.71
C LYS A 53 -9.76 -4.66 -3.03
N MET A 54 -9.84 -5.42 -1.96
CA MET A 54 -8.67 -5.80 -1.17
C MET A 54 -7.57 -6.48 -2.00
N ASN A 55 -7.92 -7.43 -2.86
CA ASN A 55 -6.94 -8.21 -3.63
C ASN A 55 -6.18 -7.32 -4.62
N ASP A 56 -6.89 -6.46 -5.36
CA ASP A 56 -6.28 -5.53 -6.32
C ASP A 56 -5.30 -4.58 -5.62
N ILE A 57 -5.69 -4.06 -4.44
CA ILE A 57 -4.82 -3.18 -3.64
C ILE A 57 -3.60 -3.95 -3.13
N LEU A 58 -3.78 -5.20 -2.73
CA LEU A 58 -2.70 -6.04 -2.20
C LEU A 58 -1.67 -6.38 -3.27
N GLU A 59 -2.11 -6.75 -4.46
CA GLU A 59 -1.23 -7.03 -5.61
C GLU A 59 -0.39 -5.79 -5.96
N CYS A 60 -1.02 -4.62 -6.04
CA CYS A 60 -0.30 -3.36 -6.28
C CYS A 60 0.72 -3.06 -5.17
N ALA A 61 0.32 -3.27 -3.90
CA ALA A 61 1.18 -3.00 -2.76
C ALA A 61 2.38 -3.95 -2.69
N ILE A 62 2.21 -5.24 -3.01
CA ILE A 62 3.31 -6.21 -3.09
C ILE A 62 4.27 -5.81 -4.20
N SER A 63 3.77 -5.54 -5.41
CA SER A 63 4.61 -5.10 -6.53
C SER A 63 5.44 -3.86 -6.17
N LEU A 64 4.83 -2.85 -5.53
CA LEU A 64 5.54 -1.65 -5.11
C LEU A 64 6.54 -1.90 -3.97
N PHE A 65 6.27 -2.86 -3.09
CA PHE A 65 7.17 -3.21 -1.99
C PHE A 65 8.42 -3.94 -2.50
N ASP A 66 8.28 -4.84 -3.47
CA ASP A 66 9.39 -5.58 -4.07
C ASP A 66 10.38 -4.66 -4.82
N GLU A 67 9.94 -3.45 -5.18
CA GLU A 67 10.76 -2.43 -5.84
C GLU A 67 11.50 -1.47 -4.89
N ILE A 68 11.32 -1.57 -3.56
CA ILE A 68 11.88 -0.65 -2.55
C ILE A 68 13.27 -1.09 -2.06
#